data_AF-A0A7W1X8N2-F1
#
_entry.id   AF-A0A7W1X8N2-F1
#
_cell.length_a   1.000
_cell.length_b   1.000
_cell.length_c   1.000
_cell.angle_alpha   90.00
_cell.angle_beta   90.00
_cell.angle_gamma   90.00
#
_symmetry.space_group_name_H-M   'P 1'
#
loop_
_entity.id
_entity.type
_entity.pdbx_description
1 polymer ?
#
loop_
_entity_poly.entity_id
_entity_poly.type
_entity_poly.pdbx_seq_one_letter_code
_entity_poly.pdbx_strand_id
1 'polypeptide(L)'
;MNLRKRKWGAVIALVLAMAMTVNAGVVFAADSTSQSSDGYSLISDLLTIFPQDEIKKARAQGYDVKFAKYFPSQYKLEIYTEDASFLDIDKNVSNGAYTLMNEVNNFIWQALLSWNFTVILVVENAFSLNVVDQFATAVQKAVQQLAGFTGTGYGSQGLMGNFLLLMIILAGAYIAYKGMIKKKTTEALNGMLTTIAVLILGLVFFANAGGVMRYFNDISSGLSQEVMGVGLDFQSELSGNQVTYPADVSSMVIADKLYNMMVYEPYIMLQYAKTSSDQQMTPERVNKILAHQPGSEARKQAVMQEAKGDPAAGIKPNPMVTTDGVFQRLTLLLLLCVAHFILGLLFFIIAGAMIVYQFMFVLTALFAPFAFLMALYPAWSSVAVNWFKRFVGYQLIKLIIGIFFSMLLTISQFLYQMSPPQKVGYVWTIAMQLILVVGVIWKRNELFSIMKVPVGKVENFTGELNIKMPMDYVNKYTTNLRSKVGKIKFRR
;
A
#
# COMPACT_ATOMS: atom_id res chain seq x y z
N MET A 1 29.38 9.05 -37.99
CA MET A 1 28.82 8.06 -37.02
C MET A 1 29.74 7.77 -35.80
N ASN A 2 30.96 8.33 -35.70
CA ASN A 2 31.93 7.98 -34.63
C ASN A 2 32.01 8.93 -33.42
N LEU A 3 31.43 10.14 -33.46
CA LEU A 3 31.48 11.06 -32.30
C LEU A 3 30.49 10.70 -31.18
N ARG A 4 29.34 10.10 -31.50
CA ARG A 4 28.31 9.79 -30.49
C ARG A 4 28.70 8.58 -29.62
N LYS A 5 29.30 7.54 -30.22
CA LYS A 5 29.84 6.37 -29.49
C LYS A 5 31.00 6.77 -28.56
N ARG A 6 31.85 7.71 -28.98
CA ARG A 6 32.98 8.22 -28.18
C ARG A 6 32.52 9.10 -27.00
N LYS A 7 31.38 9.80 -27.13
CA LYS A 7 30.76 10.54 -26.00
C LYS A 7 30.15 9.59 -24.95
N TRP A 8 29.50 8.51 -25.36
CA TRP A 8 29.01 7.49 -24.43
C TRP A 8 30.16 6.71 -23.77
N GLY A 9 31.21 6.39 -24.52
CA GLY A 9 32.43 5.81 -23.96
C GLY A 9 33.13 6.74 -22.95
N ALA A 10 33.15 8.05 -23.22
CA ALA A 10 33.70 9.03 -22.28
C ALA A 10 32.83 9.19 -21.02
N VAL A 11 31.49 9.18 -21.15
CA VAL A 11 30.58 9.23 -19.99
C VAL A 11 30.69 7.97 -19.14
N ILE A 12 30.78 6.79 -19.76
CA ILE A 12 30.99 5.52 -19.05
C ILE A 12 32.38 5.50 -18.37
N ALA A 13 33.42 6.02 -19.03
CA ALA A 13 34.75 6.15 -18.45
C ALA A 13 34.79 7.17 -17.29
N LEU A 14 33.99 8.25 -17.36
CA LEU A 14 33.88 9.25 -16.31
C LEU A 14 33.07 8.74 -15.10
N VAL A 15 32.03 7.93 -15.36
CA VAL A 15 31.30 7.19 -14.30
C VAL A 15 32.19 6.11 -13.68
N LEU A 16 33.03 5.41 -14.46
CA LEU A 16 34.03 4.46 -13.96
C LEU A 16 35.13 5.16 -13.16
N ALA A 17 35.61 6.33 -13.58
CA ALA A 17 36.61 7.11 -12.84
C ALA A 17 36.03 7.72 -11.55
N MET A 18 34.75 8.11 -11.56
CA MET A 18 34.05 8.59 -10.37
C MET A 18 33.73 7.44 -9.40
N ALA A 19 33.45 6.23 -9.91
CA ALA A 19 33.33 5.01 -9.08
C ALA A 19 34.67 4.53 -8.51
N MET A 20 35.79 4.70 -9.23
CA MET A 20 37.13 4.36 -8.74
C MET A 20 37.66 5.35 -7.69
N THR A 21 37.24 6.63 -7.73
CA THR A 21 37.66 7.64 -6.75
C THR A 21 36.86 7.59 -5.44
N VAL A 22 35.66 7.01 -5.45
CA VAL A 22 34.92 6.71 -4.20
C VAL A 22 35.51 5.51 -3.45
N ASN A 23 36.37 4.71 -4.08
CA ASN A 23 36.90 3.47 -3.49
C ASN A 23 38.44 3.40 -3.37
N ALA A 24 39.15 4.51 -3.56
CA ALA A 24 40.57 4.59 -3.25
C ALA A 24 40.79 4.70 -1.73
N GLY A 25 40.81 3.54 -1.07
CA GLY A 25 41.41 3.24 0.23
C GLY A 25 41.47 4.37 1.28
N VAL A 26 40.51 4.36 2.20
CA VAL A 26 40.85 4.71 3.59
C VAL A 26 41.31 3.43 4.27
N VAL A 27 42.63 3.21 4.27
CA VAL A 27 43.26 2.20 5.11
C VAL A 27 43.15 2.69 6.55
N PHE A 28 42.16 2.19 7.29
CA PHE A 28 42.21 2.23 8.75
C PHE A 28 42.89 0.96 9.23
N ALA A 29 43.98 1.16 9.96
CA ALA A 29 44.64 0.13 10.74
C ALA A 29 43.62 -0.57 11.63
N ALA A 30 43.76 -1.89 11.74
CA ALA A 30 42.92 -2.74 12.55
C ALA A 30 42.98 -2.30 14.02
N ASP A 31 41.83 -1.93 14.58
CA ASP A 31 41.55 -2.12 16.00
C ASP A 31 40.26 -2.92 16.13
N SER A 32 40.41 -4.12 16.68
CA SER A 32 39.35 -5.04 17.00
C SER A 32 38.50 -4.49 18.15
N THR A 33 37.48 -3.71 17.82
CA THR A 33 36.36 -3.47 18.74
C THR A 33 35.05 -3.45 17.97
N SER A 34 34.14 -4.32 18.42
CA SER A 34 32.75 -4.38 17.99
C SER A 34 32.06 -3.03 18.20
N GLN A 35 32.02 -2.19 17.19
CA GLN A 35 31.14 -1.03 17.17
C GLN A 35 29.83 -1.41 16.48
N SER A 36 28.79 -1.60 17.28
CA SER A 36 27.41 -1.42 16.83
C SER A 36 27.26 0.05 16.45
N SER A 37 27.35 0.37 15.16
CA SER A 37 27.02 1.73 14.74
C SER A 37 25.51 1.90 14.80
N ASP A 38 25.02 2.71 15.75
CA ASP A 38 23.63 3.17 15.90
C ASP A 38 23.18 4.14 14.76
N GLY A 39 23.75 3.99 13.56
CA GLY A 39 23.48 4.83 12.38
C GLY A 39 22.98 4.01 11.20
N TYR A 40 22.23 4.66 10.30
CA TYR A 40 21.77 4.07 9.05
C TYR A 40 22.96 3.66 8.17
N SER A 41 22.94 2.44 7.63
CA SER A 41 24.08 1.94 6.86
C SER A 41 24.02 2.34 5.38
N LEU A 42 22.82 2.55 4.83
CA LEU A 42 22.59 3.05 3.48
C LEU A 42 21.45 4.09 3.43
N ILE A 43 21.41 4.88 2.35
CA ILE A 43 20.34 5.88 2.10
C ILE A 43 18.94 5.24 2.07
N SER A 44 18.84 3.98 1.65
CA SER A 44 17.57 3.24 1.66
C SER A 44 16.96 3.09 3.06
N ASP A 45 17.79 3.04 4.11
CA ASP A 45 17.31 2.95 5.49
C ASP A 45 16.75 4.29 5.98
N LEU A 46 17.29 5.42 5.52
CA LEU A 46 16.78 6.76 5.82
C LEU A 46 15.36 6.99 5.26
N LEU A 47 15.05 6.35 4.14
CA LEU A 47 13.74 6.45 3.49
C LEU A 47 12.68 5.54 4.14
N THR A 48 13.09 4.66 5.05
CA THR A 48 12.20 3.65 5.64
C THR A 48 12.03 3.91 7.13
N ILE A 49 10.87 4.45 7.52
CA ILE A 49 10.52 4.68 8.92
C ILE A 49 9.43 3.68 9.32
N PHE A 50 9.80 2.73 10.17
CA PHE A 50 8.88 1.72 10.67
C PHE A 50 7.94 2.32 11.75
N PRO A 51 6.63 2.00 11.73
CA PRO A 51 5.64 2.48 12.70
C PRO A 51 5.83 1.81 14.07
N GLN A 52 6.75 2.33 14.89
CA GLN A 52 7.17 1.71 16.16
C GLN A 52 6.03 1.51 17.17
N ASP A 53 5.08 2.43 17.23
CA ASP A 53 3.97 2.35 18.19
C ASP A 53 3.01 1.20 17.86
N GLU A 54 2.65 1.06 16.58
CA GLU A 54 1.80 -0.03 16.10
C GLU A 54 2.51 -1.39 16.22
N ILE A 55 3.83 -1.45 15.98
CA ILE A 55 4.64 -2.66 16.18
C ILE A 55 4.63 -3.09 17.66
N LYS A 56 4.77 -2.14 18.59
CA LYS A 56 4.71 -2.43 20.04
C LYS A 56 3.35 -2.96 20.44
N LYS A 57 2.26 -2.38 19.93
CA LYS A 57 0.89 -2.88 20.17
C LYS A 57 0.72 -4.30 19.66
N ALA A 58 1.17 -4.59 18.44
CA ALA A 58 1.07 -5.93 17.87
C ALA A 58 1.87 -6.97 18.67
N ARG A 59 3.08 -6.62 19.14
CA ARG A 59 3.87 -7.49 20.02
C ARG A 59 3.21 -7.73 21.37
N ALA A 60 2.58 -6.71 21.95
CA ALA A 60 1.82 -6.86 23.20
C ALA A 60 0.64 -7.85 23.06
N GLN A 61 0.17 -8.07 21.83
CA GLN A 61 -0.91 -9.00 21.49
C GLN A 61 -0.40 -10.35 20.98
N GLY A 62 0.91 -10.61 21.09
CA GLY A 62 1.53 -11.88 20.72
C GLY A 62 1.86 -12.04 19.23
N TYR A 63 1.75 -10.99 18.42
CA TYR A 63 2.14 -11.04 17.00
C TYR A 63 3.57 -10.52 16.80
N ASP A 64 4.45 -11.38 16.28
CA ASP A 64 5.80 -11.00 15.89
C ASP A 64 5.84 -10.45 14.46
N VAL A 65 6.08 -9.15 14.36
CA VAL A 65 6.10 -8.38 13.11
C VAL A 65 7.38 -8.64 12.32
N LYS A 66 7.26 -9.23 11.13
CA LYS A 66 8.42 -9.63 10.31
C LYS A 66 8.95 -8.51 9.42
N PHE A 67 8.10 -7.63 8.89
CA PHE A 67 8.51 -6.61 7.92
C PHE A 67 9.49 -5.58 8.52
N ALA A 68 9.44 -5.38 9.84
CA ALA A 68 10.30 -4.45 10.57
C ALA A 68 11.51 -5.14 11.22
N LYS A 69 11.73 -6.43 10.93
CA LYS A 69 12.83 -7.20 11.54
C LYS A 69 14.21 -6.77 11.04
N TYR A 70 14.31 -6.42 9.76
CA TYR A 70 15.56 -6.00 9.12
C TYR A 70 15.36 -4.75 8.29
N PHE A 71 16.36 -3.88 8.30
CA PHE A 71 16.39 -2.68 7.45
C PHE A 71 16.67 -3.04 5.98
N PRO A 72 16.23 -2.20 5.02
CA PRO A 72 16.46 -2.42 3.58
C PRO A 72 17.93 -2.71 3.24
N SER A 73 18.88 -2.01 3.87
CA SER A 73 20.30 -2.21 3.68
C SER A 73 20.78 -3.62 3.99
N GLN A 74 20.19 -4.28 4.98
CA GLN A 74 20.57 -5.63 5.39
C GLN A 74 20.26 -6.67 4.31
N TYR A 75 19.40 -6.35 3.34
CA TYR A 75 19.13 -7.19 2.17
C TYR A 75 20.13 -6.96 1.01
N LYS A 76 21.28 -6.31 1.24
CA LYS A 76 22.36 -6.20 0.24
C LYS A 76 22.75 -7.60 -0.28
N LEU A 77 22.81 -7.74 -1.60
CA LEU A 77 23.26 -8.95 -2.29
C LEU A 77 24.77 -9.04 -2.20
N GLU A 78 25.25 -10.04 -1.47
CA GLU A 78 26.67 -10.25 -1.24
C GLU A 78 27.23 -11.27 -2.23
N ILE A 79 28.51 -11.10 -2.57
CA ILE A 79 29.30 -12.08 -3.33
C ILE A 79 30.58 -12.41 -2.57
N TYR A 80 31.08 -13.61 -2.81
CA TYR A 80 32.41 -14.06 -2.44
C TYR A 80 33.22 -14.25 -3.71
N THR A 81 34.41 -13.64 -3.75
CA THR A 81 35.42 -13.86 -4.77
C THR A 81 36.61 -14.55 -4.12
N GLU A 82 37.23 -15.50 -4.80
CA GLU A 82 38.44 -16.13 -4.29
C GLU A 82 39.58 -15.11 -4.18
N ASP A 83 40.35 -15.18 -3.09
CA ASP A 83 41.53 -14.37 -2.90
C ASP A 83 42.54 -14.67 -4.00
N ALA A 84 42.82 -13.68 -4.83
CA ALA A 84 43.84 -13.76 -5.87
C ALA A 84 45.15 -13.16 -5.35
N SER A 85 46.28 -13.77 -5.69
CA SER A 85 47.59 -13.19 -5.38
C SER A 85 47.71 -11.83 -6.09
N PHE A 86 48.44 -10.90 -5.50
CA PHE A 86 48.70 -9.59 -6.11
C PHE A 86 49.27 -9.70 -7.54
N LEU A 87 50.00 -10.79 -7.82
CA LEU A 87 50.63 -11.07 -9.11
C LEU A 87 49.64 -11.61 -10.16
N ASP A 88 48.46 -12.10 -9.76
CA ASP A 88 47.46 -12.65 -10.66
C ASP A 88 46.58 -11.52 -11.23
N ILE A 89 47.17 -10.67 -12.07
CA ILE A 89 46.52 -9.47 -12.64
C ILE A 89 45.19 -9.82 -13.34
N ASP A 90 45.14 -10.92 -14.09
CA ASP A 90 43.93 -11.36 -14.80
C ASP A 90 42.78 -11.74 -13.85
N LYS A 91 43.09 -12.46 -12.75
CA LYS A 91 42.12 -12.80 -11.71
C LYS A 91 41.67 -11.57 -10.92
N ASN A 92 42.60 -10.66 -10.60
CA ASN A 92 42.27 -9.40 -9.92
C ASN A 92 41.36 -8.51 -10.77
N VAL A 93 41.61 -8.42 -12.09
CA VAL A 93 40.78 -7.64 -13.02
C VAL A 93 39.40 -8.26 -13.18
N SER A 94 39.30 -9.58 -13.36
CA SER A 94 38.02 -10.29 -13.48
C SER A 94 37.21 -10.25 -12.17
N ASN A 95 37.82 -10.52 -11.01
CA ASN A 95 37.18 -10.36 -9.69
C ASN A 95 36.68 -8.92 -9.49
N GLY A 96 37.48 -7.92 -9.88
CA GLY A 96 37.07 -6.52 -9.87
C GLY A 96 35.86 -6.26 -10.76
N ALA A 97 35.81 -6.83 -11.97
CA ALA A 97 34.67 -6.70 -12.88
C ALA A 97 33.39 -7.37 -12.33
N TYR A 98 33.49 -8.56 -11.75
CA TYR A 98 32.35 -9.24 -11.09
C TYR A 98 31.85 -8.46 -9.87
N THR A 99 32.77 -7.89 -9.08
CA THR A 99 32.41 -7.03 -7.94
C THR A 99 31.68 -5.78 -8.39
N LEU A 100 32.18 -5.11 -9.43
CA LEU A 100 31.52 -3.95 -10.01
C LEU A 100 30.12 -4.30 -10.55
N MET A 101 29.98 -5.44 -11.23
CA MET A 101 28.69 -5.91 -11.70
C MET A 101 27.74 -6.25 -10.53
N ASN A 102 28.24 -6.80 -9.44
CA ASN A 102 27.44 -7.03 -8.24
C ASN A 102 27.00 -5.70 -7.58
N GLU A 103 27.82 -4.66 -7.63
CA GLU A 103 27.39 -3.32 -7.18
C GLU A 103 26.30 -2.73 -8.09
N VAL A 104 26.33 -3.00 -9.40
CA VAL A 104 25.20 -2.66 -10.30
C VAL A 104 23.93 -3.41 -9.90
N ASN A 105 24.04 -4.72 -9.62
CA ASN A 105 22.91 -5.50 -9.11
C ASN A 105 22.38 -4.92 -7.80
N ASN A 106 23.26 -4.58 -6.86
CA ASN A 106 22.90 -3.98 -5.59
C ASN A 106 22.24 -2.61 -5.75
N PHE A 107 22.70 -1.78 -6.67
CA PHE A 107 22.08 -0.49 -6.95
C PHE A 107 20.62 -0.68 -7.40
N ILE A 108 20.37 -1.56 -8.38
CA ILE A 108 19.03 -1.88 -8.88
C ILE A 108 18.16 -2.47 -7.76
N TRP A 109 18.73 -3.41 -7.00
CA TRP A 109 18.04 -4.08 -5.91
C TRP A 109 17.68 -3.13 -4.76
N GLN A 110 18.58 -2.27 -4.32
CA GLN A 110 18.33 -1.29 -3.26
C GLN A 110 17.30 -0.23 -3.69
N ALA A 111 17.31 0.19 -4.95
CA ALA A 111 16.25 1.04 -5.49
C ALA A 111 14.89 0.32 -5.48
N LEU A 112 14.86 -0.95 -5.87
CA LEU A 112 13.65 -1.77 -5.84
C LEU A 112 13.13 -2.01 -4.41
N LEU A 113 14.03 -2.28 -3.46
CA LEU A 113 13.70 -2.40 -2.03
C LEU A 113 13.09 -1.12 -1.50
N SER A 114 13.68 0.04 -1.80
CA SER A 114 13.15 1.34 -1.38
C SER A 114 11.72 1.55 -1.88
N TRP A 115 11.45 1.17 -3.15
CA TRP A 115 10.10 1.17 -3.70
C TRP A 115 9.16 0.20 -2.97
N ASN A 116 9.58 -1.04 -2.78
CA ASN A 116 8.76 -2.08 -2.14
C ASN A 116 8.42 -1.72 -0.69
N PHE A 117 9.39 -1.25 0.10
CA PHE A 117 9.16 -0.78 1.47
C PHE A 117 8.25 0.44 1.50
N THR A 118 8.38 1.39 0.56
CA THR A 118 7.45 2.53 0.44
C THR A 118 6.02 2.06 0.20
N VAL A 119 5.82 1.12 -0.72
CA VAL A 119 4.48 0.55 -1.00
C VAL A 119 3.93 -0.16 0.24
N ILE A 120 4.74 -1.00 0.91
CA ILE A 120 4.34 -1.71 2.13
C ILE A 120 3.91 -0.72 3.20
N LEU A 121 4.70 0.32 3.47
CA LEU A 121 4.38 1.34 4.48
C LEU A 121 3.13 2.14 4.13
N VAL A 122 2.93 2.50 2.86
CA VAL A 122 1.71 3.22 2.44
C VAL A 122 0.47 2.35 2.59
N VAL A 123 0.57 1.06 2.26
CA VAL A 123 -0.53 0.10 2.45
C VAL A 123 -0.79 -0.11 3.94
N GLU A 124 0.25 -0.36 4.75
CA GLU A 124 0.11 -0.51 6.20
C GLU A 124 -0.62 0.70 6.79
N ASN A 125 -0.14 1.91 6.47
CA ASN A 125 -0.78 3.16 6.87
C ASN A 125 -2.23 3.23 6.37
N ALA A 126 -2.56 2.83 5.13
CA ALA A 126 -3.95 2.90 4.67
C ALA A 126 -4.94 2.07 5.53
N PHE A 127 -4.44 0.99 6.15
CA PHE A 127 -5.21 0.11 7.02
C PHE A 127 -5.13 0.50 8.51
N SER A 128 -3.97 0.95 9.01
CA SER A 128 -3.79 1.37 10.41
C SER A 128 -4.21 2.81 10.67
N LEU A 129 -4.06 3.69 9.68
CA LEU A 129 -4.30 5.11 9.83
C LEU A 129 -5.75 5.34 10.19
N ASN A 130 -5.93 5.90 11.39
CA ASN A 130 -7.19 6.30 11.93
C ASN A 130 -7.31 7.82 11.82
N VAL A 131 -7.36 8.34 10.58
CA VAL A 131 -7.58 9.77 10.32
C VAL A 131 -8.86 10.23 11.03
N VAL A 132 -9.87 9.36 11.07
CA VAL A 132 -11.14 9.68 11.71
C VAL A 132 -10.94 10.02 13.18
N ASP A 133 -10.23 9.20 13.95
CA ASP A 133 -9.98 9.49 15.37
C ASP A 133 -9.15 10.74 15.60
N GLN A 134 -8.11 10.93 14.78
CA GLN A 134 -7.23 12.10 14.88
C GLN A 134 -8.01 13.40 14.66
N PHE A 135 -8.96 13.41 13.72
CA PHE A 135 -9.71 14.59 13.35
C PHE A 135 -11.10 14.69 14.02
N ALA A 136 -11.66 13.61 14.58
CA ALA A 136 -13.03 13.57 15.08
C ALA A 136 -13.33 14.67 16.12
N THR A 137 -12.40 14.92 17.05
CA THR A 137 -12.57 15.97 18.07
C THR A 137 -12.52 17.37 17.46
N ALA A 138 -11.61 17.62 16.53
CA ALA A 138 -11.50 18.91 15.84
C ALA A 138 -12.72 19.19 14.95
N VAL A 139 -13.15 18.17 14.20
CA VAL A 139 -14.34 18.22 13.35
C VAL A 139 -15.60 18.42 14.17
N GLN A 140 -15.75 17.74 15.31
CA GLN A 140 -16.89 17.95 16.20
C GLN A 140 -16.98 19.40 16.65
N LYS A 141 -15.87 19.99 17.12
CA LYS A 141 -15.83 21.40 17.51
C LYS A 141 -16.20 22.31 16.34
N ALA A 142 -15.64 22.07 15.15
CA ALA A 142 -15.95 22.86 13.96
C ALA A 142 -17.43 22.74 13.56
N VAL A 143 -17.99 21.54 13.54
CA VAL A 143 -19.41 21.28 13.24
C VAL A 143 -20.31 21.97 14.26
N GLN A 144 -19.98 21.90 15.56
CA GLN A 144 -20.73 22.57 16.62
C GLN A 144 -20.70 24.09 16.47
N GLN A 145 -19.52 24.67 16.21
CA GLN A 145 -19.36 26.10 15.96
C GLN A 145 -20.11 26.57 14.71
N LEU A 146 -19.98 25.84 13.60
CA LEU A 146 -20.66 26.14 12.35
C LEU A 146 -22.18 26.01 12.48
N ALA A 147 -22.67 24.99 13.18
CA ALA A 147 -24.09 24.83 13.46
C ALA A 147 -24.61 25.90 14.42
N GLY A 148 -23.78 26.40 15.34
CA GLY A 148 -24.23 27.25 16.43
C GLY A 148 -24.74 26.47 17.64
N PHE A 149 -24.23 25.26 17.87
CA PHE A 149 -24.69 24.38 18.95
C PHE A 149 -24.05 24.78 20.29
N THR A 150 -24.85 24.96 21.33
CA THR A 150 -24.42 25.46 22.66
C THR A 150 -24.32 24.38 23.73
N GLY A 151 -24.28 23.10 23.34
CA GLY A 151 -24.26 21.96 24.28
C GLY A 151 -25.66 21.47 24.66
N THR A 152 -26.65 22.36 24.76
CA THR A 152 -28.03 22.05 25.11
C THR A 152 -29.01 22.21 23.94
N GLY A 153 -28.60 22.85 22.85
CA GLY A 153 -29.46 23.06 21.67
C GLY A 153 -28.84 24.02 20.66
N TYR A 154 -29.69 24.57 19.79
CA TYR A 154 -29.30 25.63 18.86
C TYR A 154 -29.22 26.97 19.58
N GLY A 155 -28.06 27.62 19.51
CA GLY A 155 -27.82 28.95 20.02
C GLY A 155 -28.22 30.05 19.05
N SER A 156 -27.85 31.30 19.37
CA SER A 156 -28.12 32.51 18.58
C SER A 156 -27.01 32.87 17.57
N GLN A 157 -25.93 32.11 17.53
CA GLN A 157 -24.82 32.28 16.58
C GLN A 157 -24.73 31.06 15.66
N GLY A 158 -23.86 31.10 14.64
CA GLY A 158 -23.70 30.03 13.68
C GLY A 158 -24.85 29.93 12.67
N LEU A 159 -24.82 28.92 11.81
CA LEU A 159 -25.78 28.74 10.72
C LEU A 159 -27.20 28.54 11.24
N MET A 160 -27.40 27.70 12.26
CA MET A 160 -28.74 27.49 12.81
C MET A 160 -29.19 28.73 13.58
N GLY A 161 -28.35 29.36 14.40
CA GLY A 161 -28.77 30.58 15.12
C GLY A 161 -29.24 31.71 14.21
N ASN A 162 -28.55 31.91 13.08
CA ASN A 162 -28.87 32.99 12.14
C ASN A 162 -30.08 32.68 11.24
N PHE A 163 -30.27 31.42 10.82
CA PHE A 163 -31.20 31.07 9.74
C PHE A 163 -32.31 30.09 10.14
N LEU A 164 -32.28 29.50 11.32
CA LEU A 164 -33.26 28.50 11.77
C LEU A 164 -34.69 29.06 11.75
N LEU A 165 -34.91 30.25 12.32
CA LEU A 165 -36.24 30.88 12.35
C LEU A 165 -36.78 31.11 10.94
N LEU A 166 -35.93 31.63 10.04
CA LEU A 166 -36.29 31.84 8.64
C LEU A 166 -36.68 30.50 7.98
N MET A 167 -35.89 29.46 8.18
CA MET A 167 -36.17 28.14 7.62
C MET A 167 -37.45 27.52 8.18
N ILE A 168 -37.75 27.70 9.47
CA ILE A 168 -39.01 27.25 10.08
C ILE A 168 -40.21 27.99 9.47
N ILE A 169 -40.10 29.31 9.26
CA ILE A 169 -41.16 30.10 8.60
C ILE A 169 -41.39 29.61 7.17
N LEU A 170 -40.32 29.38 6.40
CA LEU A 170 -40.42 28.85 5.04
C LEU A 170 -41.02 27.43 5.00
N ALA A 171 -40.64 26.57 5.95
CA ALA A 171 -41.21 25.23 6.10
C ALA A 171 -42.70 25.30 6.43
N GLY A 172 -43.10 26.15 7.38
CA GLY A 172 -44.50 26.37 7.76
C GLY A 172 -45.34 26.89 6.61
N ALA A 173 -44.84 27.89 5.86
CA ALA A 173 -45.50 28.41 4.67
C ALA A 173 -45.69 27.33 3.60
N TYR A 174 -44.68 26.49 3.36
CA TYR A 174 -44.77 25.36 2.44
C TYR A 174 -45.82 24.33 2.87
N ILE A 175 -45.82 23.95 4.15
CA ILE A 175 -46.77 22.99 4.72
C ILE A 175 -48.20 23.53 4.62
N ALA A 176 -48.41 24.80 4.98
CA ALA A 176 -49.71 25.47 4.86
C ALA A 176 -50.18 25.53 3.40
N TYR A 177 -49.29 25.88 2.47
CA TYR A 177 -49.59 25.89 1.04
C TYR A 177 -50.00 24.50 0.53
N LYS A 178 -49.25 23.45 0.89
CA LYS A 178 -49.57 22.08 0.48
C LYS A 178 -50.87 21.57 1.10
N GLY A 179 -51.07 21.83 2.39
CA GLY A 179 -52.22 21.34 3.16
C GLY A 179 -53.51 22.08 2.85
N MET A 180 -53.50 23.42 2.93
CA MET A 180 -54.71 24.24 2.84
C MET A 180 -55.04 24.64 1.40
N ILE A 181 -54.04 25.06 0.61
CA ILE A 181 -54.28 25.57 -0.75
C ILE A 181 -54.34 24.43 -1.76
N LYS A 182 -53.34 23.54 -1.78
CA LYS A 182 -53.30 22.41 -2.71
C LYS A 182 -54.12 21.20 -2.25
N LYS A 183 -54.66 21.22 -1.02
CA LYS A 183 -55.42 20.11 -0.41
C LYS A 183 -54.68 18.76 -0.42
N LYS A 184 -53.35 18.79 -0.39
CA LYS A 184 -52.47 17.61 -0.37
C LYS A 184 -52.05 17.32 1.07
N THR A 185 -52.99 16.80 1.86
CA THR A 185 -52.82 16.54 3.30
C THR A 185 -51.63 15.61 3.61
N THR A 186 -51.43 14.54 2.84
CA THR A 186 -50.30 13.63 3.02
C THR A 186 -48.95 14.29 2.77
N GLU A 187 -48.82 15.12 1.72
CA GLU A 187 -47.56 15.85 1.45
C GLU A 187 -47.28 16.89 2.54
N ALA A 188 -48.32 17.56 3.06
CA ALA A 188 -48.18 18.50 4.16
C ALA A 188 -47.75 17.79 5.47
N LEU A 189 -48.35 16.64 5.79
CA LEU A 189 -47.97 15.83 6.94
C LEU A 189 -46.54 15.31 6.82
N ASN A 190 -46.16 14.78 5.65
CA ASN A 190 -44.79 14.33 5.38
C ASN A 190 -43.80 15.49 5.53
N GLY A 191 -44.14 16.69 5.04
CA GLY A 191 -43.28 17.86 5.19
C GLY A 191 -43.09 18.27 6.65
N MET A 192 -44.15 18.23 7.45
CA MET A 192 -44.09 18.48 8.89
C MET A 192 -43.21 17.46 9.60
N LEU A 193 -43.47 16.16 9.41
CA LEU A 193 -42.70 15.07 10.03
C LEU A 193 -41.23 15.14 9.63
N THR A 194 -40.94 15.43 8.36
CA THR A 194 -39.56 15.54 7.86
C THR A 194 -38.82 16.71 8.51
N THR A 195 -39.47 17.87 8.65
CA THR A 195 -38.87 19.04 9.30
C THR A 195 -38.52 18.73 10.75
N ILE A 196 -39.45 18.11 11.50
CA ILE A 196 -39.23 17.69 12.89
C ILE A 196 -38.08 16.67 12.97
N ALA A 197 -38.08 15.66 12.09
CA ALA A 197 -37.03 14.64 12.05
C ALA A 197 -35.65 15.26 11.76
N VAL A 198 -35.56 16.20 10.81
CA VAL A 198 -34.31 16.90 10.47
C VAL A 198 -33.78 17.69 11.66
N LEU A 199 -34.66 18.37 12.42
CA LEU A 199 -34.25 19.09 13.65
C LEU A 199 -33.68 18.14 14.70
N ILE A 200 -34.39 17.04 14.98
CA ILE A 200 -33.97 16.07 16.00
C ILE A 200 -32.65 15.40 15.58
N LEU A 201 -32.57 14.90 14.35
CA LEU A 201 -31.37 14.24 13.84
C LEU A 201 -30.18 15.20 13.75
N GLY A 202 -30.43 16.46 13.37
CA GLY A 202 -29.41 17.51 13.36
C GLY A 202 -28.86 17.76 14.77
N LEU A 203 -29.73 17.92 15.77
CA LEU A 203 -29.32 18.07 17.17
C LEU A 203 -28.48 16.88 17.66
N VAL A 204 -28.94 15.65 17.43
CA VAL A 204 -28.21 14.44 17.81
C VAL A 204 -26.84 14.39 17.16
N PHE A 205 -26.76 14.69 15.85
CA PHE A 205 -25.49 14.69 15.14
C PHE A 205 -24.55 15.79 15.65
N PHE A 206 -25.02 17.03 15.82
CA PHE A 206 -24.15 18.13 16.29
C PHE A 206 -23.70 17.96 17.74
N ALA A 207 -24.53 17.33 18.58
CA ALA A 207 -24.17 17.03 19.96
C ALA A 207 -22.95 16.10 20.04
N ASN A 208 -22.84 15.12 19.14
CA ASN A 208 -21.77 14.12 19.18
C ASN A 208 -21.24 13.72 17.79
N ALA A 209 -20.91 14.70 16.94
CA ALA A 209 -20.44 14.43 15.58
C ALA A 209 -19.17 13.57 15.56
N GLY A 210 -18.26 13.82 16.51
CA GLY A 210 -17.03 13.03 16.66
C GLY A 210 -17.33 11.58 17.03
N GLY A 211 -18.24 11.32 17.97
CA GLY A 211 -18.67 9.96 18.33
C GLY A 211 -19.35 9.24 17.18
N VAL A 212 -20.23 9.91 16.40
CA VAL A 212 -20.84 9.33 15.20
C VAL A 212 -19.78 8.95 14.17
N MET A 213 -18.79 9.82 13.94
CA MET A 213 -17.69 9.54 13.03
C MET A 213 -16.88 8.31 13.46
N ARG A 214 -16.53 8.22 14.75
CA ARG A 214 -15.82 7.07 15.31
C ARG A 214 -16.60 5.78 15.15
N TYR A 215 -17.89 5.80 15.49
CA TYR A 215 -18.76 4.64 15.35
C TYR A 215 -18.74 4.05 13.92
N PHE A 216 -18.89 4.89 12.90
CA PHE A 216 -18.81 4.41 11.51
C PHE A 216 -17.40 3.92 11.14
N ASN A 217 -16.37 4.57 11.66
CA ASN A 217 -15.00 4.13 11.44
C ASN A 217 -14.73 2.76 12.07
N ASP A 218 -15.16 2.55 13.31
CA ASP A 218 -15.00 1.31 14.07
C ASP A 218 -15.71 0.14 13.40
N ILE A 219 -16.93 0.35 12.87
CA ILE A 219 -17.63 -0.66 12.07
C ILE A 219 -16.80 -1.05 10.85
N SER A 220 -16.28 -0.06 10.13
CA SER A 220 -15.54 -0.33 8.90
C SER A 220 -14.15 -0.90 9.15
N SER A 221 -13.48 -0.57 10.25
CA SER A 221 -12.24 -1.26 10.63
C SER A 221 -12.55 -2.68 11.09
N GLY A 222 -13.52 -2.86 11.98
CA GLY A 222 -13.90 -4.17 12.53
C GLY A 222 -14.32 -5.17 11.45
N LEU A 223 -15.18 -4.76 10.50
CA LEU A 223 -15.59 -5.63 9.39
C LEU A 223 -14.44 -5.95 8.43
N SER A 224 -13.55 -4.99 8.16
CA SER A 224 -12.37 -5.27 7.33
C SER A 224 -11.44 -6.27 8.03
N GLN A 225 -11.36 -6.23 9.35
CA GLN A 225 -10.58 -7.15 10.18
C GLN A 225 -11.18 -8.55 10.22
N GLU A 226 -12.50 -8.67 10.36
CA GLU A 226 -13.19 -9.96 10.36
C GLU A 226 -13.01 -10.70 9.03
N VAL A 227 -13.16 -10.00 7.90
CA VAL A 227 -12.94 -10.59 6.57
C VAL A 227 -11.49 -11.02 6.36
N MET A 228 -10.52 -10.29 6.94
CA MET A 228 -9.14 -10.73 6.97
C MET A 228 -8.96 -12.00 7.80
N GLY A 229 -9.57 -12.06 8.99
CA GLY A 229 -9.56 -13.24 9.86
C GLY A 229 -10.03 -14.49 9.12
N VAL A 230 -11.16 -14.41 8.41
CA VAL A 230 -11.67 -15.52 7.57
C VAL A 230 -10.65 -15.93 6.49
N GLY A 231 -10.01 -14.97 5.83
CA GLY A 231 -8.97 -15.27 4.84
C GLY A 231 -7.72 -15.94 5.43
N LEU A 232 -7.40 -15.64 6.69
CA LEU A 232 -6.28 -16.23 7.43
C LEU A 232 -6.63 -17.62 7.96
N ASP A 233 -7.84 -17.81 8.48
CA ASP A 233 -8.34 -19.10 8.94
C ASP A 233 -8.36 -20.10 7.77
N PHE A 234 -8.89 -19.70 6.61
CA PHE A 234 -8.85 -20.52 5.40
C PHE A 234 -7.42 -20.91 4.99
N GLN A 235 -6.46 -19.99 5.14
CA GLN A 235 -5.05 -20.28 4.89
C GLN A 235 -4.44 -21.23 5.93
N SER A 236 -4.84 -21.10 7.20
CA SER A 236 -4.38 -21.94 8.30
C SER A 236 -4.82 -23.39 8.13
N GLU A 237 -6.06 -23.62 7.68
CA GLU A 237 -6.59 -24.95 7.36
C GLU A 237 -5.79 -25.62 6.23
N LEU A 238 -5.42 -24.85 5.19
CA LEU A 238 -4.65 -25.38 4.07
C LEU A 238 -3.18 -25.64 4.40
N SER A 239 -2.58 -24.86 5.31
CA SER A 239 -1.16 -24.96 5.67
C SER A 239 -0.89 -25.86 6.88
N GLY A 240 -1.94 -26.35 7.57
CA GLY A 240 -1.83 -27.21 8.75
C GLY A 240 -1.30 -26.49 10.01
N ASN A 241 -1.03 -25.18 9.92
CA ASN A 241 -0.58 -24.36 11.03
C ASN A 241 -1.71 -23.41 11.45
N GLN A 242 -2.32 -23.69 12.61
CA GLN A 242 -3.28 -22.76 13.23
C GLN A 242 -2.56 -21.51 13.70
N VAL A 243 -2.69 -20.42 12.95
CA VAL A 243 -2.29 -19.09 13.42
C VAL A 243 -3.52 -18.19 13.32
N THR A 244 -4.22 -18.05 14.44
CA THR A 244 -5.30 -17.07 14.60
C THR A 244 -4.66 -15.73 14.94
N TYR A 245 -4.97 -14.70 14.16
CA TYR A 245 -4.42 -13.35 14.36
C TYR A 245 -5.45 -12.46 15.04
N PRO A 246 -5.08 -11.69 16.08
CA PRO A 246 -5.93 -10.65 16.65
C PRO A 246 -6.38 -9.63 15.57
N ALA A 247 -7.63 -9.18 15.61
CA ALA A 247 -8.21 -8.28 14.61
C ALA A 247 -7.45 -6.93 14.50
N ASP A 248 -6.89 -6.47 15.61
CA ASP A 248 -6.12 -5.26 15.80
C ASP A 248 -4.68 -5.30 15.25
N VAL A 249 -4.15 -6.47 14.89
CA VAL A 249 -2.84 -6.59 14.19
C VAL A 249 -2.96 -6.66 12.67
N SER A 250 -4.16 -6.45 12.13
CA SER A 250 -4.47 -6.65 10.71
C SER A 250 -3.61 -5.83 9.73
N SER A 251 -3.28 -4.57 10.05
CA SER A 251 -2.38 -3.76 9.21
C SER A 251 -0.98 -4.37 9.13
N MET A 252 -0.48 -4.91 10.25
CA MET A 252 0.82 -5.58 10.34
C MET A 252 0.82 -6.91 9.60
N VAL A 253 -0.28 -7.65 9.67
CA VAL A 253 -0.44 -8.88 8.88
C VAL A 253 -0.37 -8.55 7.39
N ILE A 254 -1.09 -7.54 6.91
CA ILE A 254 -1.02 -7.10 5.51
C ILE A 254 0.42 -6.69 5.14
N ALA A 255 1.07 -5.91 5.99
CA ALA A 255 2.45 -5.47 5.77
C ALA A 255 3.40 -6.67 5.65
N ASP A 256 3.28 -7.67 6.53
CA ASP A 256 4.05 -8.91 6.51
C ASP A 256 3.77 -9.75 5.26
N LYS A 257 2.51 -9.82 4.80
CA LYS A 257 2.15 -10.52 3.55
C LYS A 257 2.82 -9.87 2.35
N LEU A 258 2.76 -8.54 2.26
CA LEU A 258 3.41 -7.78 1.18
C LEU A 258 4.93 -7.84 1.28
N TYR A 259 5.49 -7.74 2.47
CA TYR A 259 6.92 -7.91 2.74
C TYR A 259 7.41 -9.28 2.30
N ASN A 260 6.66 -10.34 2.63
CA ASN A 260 7.02 -11.69 2.20
C ASN A 260 7.07 -11.78 0.67
N MET A 261 6.05 -11.23 0.01
CA MET A 261 5.89 -11.26 -1.45
C MET A 261 6.91 -10.40 -2.20
N MET A 262 7.20 -9.19 -1.70
CA MET A 262 7.95 -8.16 -2.43
C MET A 262 9.39 -8.00 -1.97
N VAL A 263 9.76 -8.51 -0.79
CA VAL A 263 11.10 -8.31 -0.22
C VAL A 263 11.74 -9.65 0.13
N TYR A 264 11.11 -10.41 1.03
CA TYR A 264 11.74 -11.61 1.59
C TYR A 264 11.93 -12.71 0.54
N GLU A 265 10.86 -13.15 -0.14
CA GLU A 265 10.96 -14.22 -1.14
C GLU A 265 11.87 -13.84 -2.32
N PRO A 266 11.76 -12.63 -2.92
CA PRO A 266 12.70 -12.22 -3.95
C PRO A 266 14.16 -12.19 -3.45
N TYR A 267 14.41 -11.76 -2.21
CA TYR A 267 15.76 -11.80 -1.63
C TYR A 267 16.28 -13.23 -1.50
N ILE A 268 15.49 -14.15 -0.93
CA ILE A 268 15.90 -15.56 -0.79
C ILE A 268 16.23 -16.14 -2.16
N MET A 269 15.45 -15.79 -3.18
CA MET A 269 15.73 -16.25 -4.54
C MET A 269 17.00 -15.64 -5.13
N LEU A 270 17.22 -14.33 -4.99
CA LEU A 270 18.41 -13.67 -5.52
C LEU A 270 19.69 -14.13 -4.81
N GLN A 271 19.65 -14.31 -3.50
CA GLN A 271 20.81 -14.64 -2.70
C GLN A 271 21.10 -16.16 -2.69
N TYR A 272 20.06 -17.01 -2.67
CA TYR A 272 20.18 -18.46 -2.48
C TYR A 272 19.68 -19.33 -3.64
N ALA A 273 19.08 -18.75 -4.69
CA ALA A 273 18.38 -19.50 -5.76
C ALA A 273 17.36 -20.52 -5.23
N LYS A 274 16.74 -20.20 -4.09
CA LYS A 274 15.75 -21.03 -3.39
C LYS A 274 14.52 -20.19 -3.08
N THR A 275 13.48 -20.80 -2.50
CA THR A 275 12.38 -20.05 -1.87
C THR A 275 12.28 -20.41 -0.40
N SER A 276 11.52 -19.63 0.37
CA SER A 276 11.34 -19.87 1.81
C SER A 276 10.73 -21.23 2.15
N SER A 277 10.03 -21.87 1.20
CA SER A 277 9.41 -23.19 1.38
C SER A 277 10.38 -24.38 1.21
N ASP A 278 11.63 -24.14 0.81
CA ASP A 278 12.66 -25.17 0.69
C ASP A 278 13.11 -25.62 2.09
N GLN A 279 13.16 -26.93 2.35
CA GLN A 279 13.55 -27.50 3.65
C GLN A 279 14.96 -27.07 4.09
N GLN A 280 15.84 -26.72 3.15
CA GLN A 280 17.20 -26.25 3.44
C GLN A 280 17.27 -24.75 3.76
N MET A 281 16.15 -24.02 3.66
CA MET A 281 16.06 -22.60 3.97
C MET A 281 15.52 -22.40 5.39
N THR A 282 16.36 -22.69 6.38
CA THR A 282 15.99 -22.46 7.78
C THR A 282 16.14 -20.97 8.17
N PRO A 283 15.35 -20.46 9.12
CA PRO A 283 15.51 -19.09 9.63
C PRO A 283 16.93 -18.81 10.12
N GLU A 284 17.60 -19.77 10.77
CA GLU A 284 18.97 -19.60 11.26
C GLU A 284 19.95 -19.36 10.10
N ARG A 285 19.82 -20.12 9.00
CA ARG A 285 20.68 -19.96 7.81
C ARG A 285 20.53 -18.57 7.19
N VAL A 286 19.31 -18.06 7.09
CA VAL A 286 19.04 -16.71 6.56
C VAL A 286 19.59 -15.64 7.51
N ASN A 287 19.37 -15.82 8.81
CA ASN A 287 19.81 -14.87 9.83
C ASN A 287 21.33 -14.77 9.94
N LYS A 288 22.09 -15.83 9.61
CA LYS A 288 23.57 -15.76 9.53
C LYS A 288 24.07 -14.64 8.61
N ILE A 289 23.30 -14.23 7.60
CA ILE A 289 23.65 -13.08 6.74
C ILE A 289 22.87 -11.84 7.17
N LEU A 290 21.53 -11.93 7.28
CA LEU A 290 20.68 -10.76 7.50
C LEU A 290 20.85 -10.10 8.87
N ALA A 291 21.23 -10.84 9.92
CA ALA A 291 21.41 -10.28 11.26
C ALA A 291 22.64 -9.37 11.39
N HIS A 292 23.56 -9.42 10.42
CA HIS A 292 24.79 -8.63 10.44
C HIS A 292 24.72 -7.50 9.41
N GLN A 293 25.29 -6.35 9.74
CA GLN A 293 25.31 -5.18 8.84
C GLN A 293 26.18 -5.44 7.60
N PRO A 294 25.83 -4.87 6.43
CA PRO A 294 26.68 -4.88 5.25
C PRO A 294 28.10 -4.41 5.57
N GLY A 295 29.11 -5.12 5.05
CA GLY A 295 30.52 -4.80 5.27
C GLY A 295 31.13 -5.32 6.58
N SER A 296 30.35 -5.84 7.52
CA SER A 296 30.87 -6.46 8.74
C SER A 296 31.62 -7.78 8.45
N GLU A 297 32.64 -8.07 9.25
CA GLU A 297 33.47 -9.27 9.07
C GLU A 297 32.66 -10.56 9.28
N ALA A 298 31.76 -10.57 10.27
CA ALA A 298 30.85 -11.71 10.51
C ALA A 298 29.98 -12.02 9.29
N ARG A 299 29.46 -10.98 8.60
CA ARG A 299 28.68 -11.15 7.37
C ARG A 299 29.52 -11.69 6.22
N LYS A 300 30.75 -11.18 6.03
CA LYS A 300 31.67 -11.69 4.99
C LYS A 300 31.99 -13.17 5.20
N GLN A 301 32.26 -13.57 6.44
CA GLN A 301 32.51 -14.98 6.78
C GLN A 301 31.28 -15.85 6.52
N ALA A 302 30.07 -15.38 6.87
CA ALA A 302 28.84 -16.10 6.59
C ALA A 302 28.61 -16.27 5.07
N VAL A 303 28.90 -15.25 4.26
CA VAL A 303 28.80 -15.32 2.79
C VAL A 303 29.84 -16.29 2.21
N MET A 304 31.06 -16.29 2.74
CA MET A 304 32.10 -17.26 2.33
C MET A 304 31.68 -18.70 2.64
N GLN A 305 31.13 -18.96 3.83
CA GLN A 305 30.61 -20.29 4.19
C GLN A 305 29.48 -20.71 3.26
N GLU A 306 28.57 -19.79 2.95
CA GLU A 306 27.47 -20.04 2.02
C GLU A 306 27.98 -20.33 0.59
N ALA A 307 29.03 -19.64 0.13
CA ALA A 307 29.66 -19.88 -1.17
C ALA A 307 30.31 -21.27 -1.25
N LYS A 308 31.02 -21.68 -0.20
CA LYS A 308 31.72 -22.98 -0.13
C LYS A 308 30.77 -24.14 0.16
N GLY A 309 29.60 -23.87 0.73
CA GLY A 309 28.66 -24.88 1.22
C GLY A 309 29.15 -25.53 2.53
N ASP A 310 28.32 -26.43 3.05
CA ASP A 310 28.62 -27.22 4.24
C ASP A 310 28.24 -28.68 4.00
N PRO A 311 29.20 -29.54 3.61
CA PRO A 311 28.97 -30.95 3.38
C PRO A 311 28.44 -31.70 4.61
N ALA A 312 28.83 -31.30 5.83
CA ALA A 312 28.39 -31.93 7.07
C ALA A 312 26.91 -31.67 7.37
N ALA A 313 26.40 -30.50 6.93
CA ALA A 313 24.99 -30.15 6.99
C ALA A 313 24.19 -30.48 5.71
N GLY A 314 24.81 -31.13 4.71
CA GLY A 314 24.18 -31.43 3.42
C GLY A 314 23.89 -30.21 2.55
N ILE A 315 24.54 -29.07 2.82
CA ILE A 315 24.38 -27.80 2.10
C ILE A 315 25.38 -27.76 0.95
N LYS A 316 24.89 -27.74 -0.27
CA LYS A 316 25.72 -27.61 -1.47
C LYS A 316 26.29 -26.19 -1.60
N PRO A 317 27.45 -26.02 -2.25
CA PRO A 317 27.97 -24.71 -2.62
C PRO A 317 26.91 -23.88 -3.34
N ASN A 318 26.73 -22.63 -2.94
CA ASN A 318 25.74 -21.73 -3.53
C ASN A 318 26.36 -20.88 -4.64
N PRO A 319 26.09 -21.17 -5.92
CA PRO A 319 26.68 -20.42 -7.03
C PRO A 319 26.13 -19.00 -7.16
N MET A 320 24.99 -18.67 -6.50
CA MET A 320 24.46 -17.31 -6.58
C MET A 320 25.37 -16.30 -5.89
N VAL A 321 26.04 -16.69 -4.80
CA VAL A 321 26.97 -15.85 -4.05
C VAL A 321 28.40 -15.90 -4.59
N THR A 322 28.66 -16.57 -5.71
CA THR A 322 29.98 -16.58 -6.37
C THR A 322 29.95 -15.72 -7.65
N THR A 323 31.07 -15.68 -8.36
CA THR A 323 31.20 -14.98 -9.66
C THR A 323 30.21 -15.48 -10.71
N ASP A 324 29.78 -16.75 -10.64
CA ASP A 324 28.88 -17.38 -11.61
C ASP A 324 27.45 -16.83 -11.53
N GLY A 325 27.02 -16.47 -10.32
CA GLY A 325 25.66 -16.00 -10.04
C GLY A 325 25.40 -14.55 -10.44
N VAL A 326 26.44 -13.74 -10.63
CA VAL A 326 26.32 -12.28 -10.76
C VAL A 326 25.44 -11.89 -11.97
N PHE A 327 25.63 -12.52 -13.12
CA PHE A 327 24.81 -12.24 -14.30
C PHE A 327 23.40 -12.85 -14.22
N GLN A 328 23.25 -13.98 -13.53
CA GLN A 328 21.94 -14.61 -13.32
C GLN A 328 21.05 -13.73 -12.44
N ARG A 329 21.63 -13.13 -11.38
CA ARG A 329 20.96 -12.16 -10.51
C ARG A 329 20.48 -10.94 -11.29
N LEU A 330 21.29 -10.40 -12.20
CA LEU A 330 20.90 -9.23 -13.01
C LEU A 330 19.64 -9.53 -13.83
N THR A 331 19.60 -10.68 -14.48
CA THR A 331 18.45 -11.09 -15.32
C THR A 331 17.17 -11.19 -14.48
N LEU A 332 17.27 -11.81 -13.31
CA LEU A 332 16.15 -11.93 -12.38
C LEU A 332 15.72 -10.56 -11.81
N LEU A 333 16.68 -9.69 -11.48
CA LEU A 333 16.42 -8.34 -10.99
C LEU A 333 15.65 -7.49 -12.00
N LEU A 334 16.00 -7.56 -13.30
CA LEU A 334 15.28 -6.82 -14.33
C LEU A 334 13.81 -7.26 -14.44
N LEU A 335 13.55 -8.56 -14.35
CA LEU A 335 12.18 -9.09 -14.32
C LEU A 335 11.43 -8.64 -13.05
N LEU A 336 12.09 -8.73 -11.89
CA LEU A 336 11.55 -8.29 -10.62
C LEU A 336 11.18 -6.81 -10.64
N CYS A 337 12.05 -5.95 -11.17
CA CYS A 337 11.78 -4.52 -11.29
C CYS A 337 10.48 -4.26 -12.05
N VAL A 338 10.28 -4.88 -13.21
CA VAL A 338 9.05 -4.69 -14.00
C VAL A 338 7.83 -5.19 -13.24
N ALA A 339 7.88 -6.40 -12.69
CA ALA A 339 6.75 -7.00 -12.01
C ALA A 339 6.38 -6.27 -10.72
N HIS A 340 7.36 -5.94 -9.88
CA HIS A 340 7.15 -5.27 -8.60
C HIS A 340 6.80 -3.79 -8.77
N PHE A 341 7.24 -3.15 -9.85
CA PHE A 341 6.77 -1.81 -10.17
C PHE A 341 5.28 -1.82 -10.55
N ILE A 342 4.84 -2.76 -11.39
CA ILE A 342 3.42 -2.91 -11.75
C ILE A 342 2.59 -3.26 -10.50
N LEU A 343 2.96 -4.29 -9.76
CA LEU A 343 2.25 -4.71 -8.55
C LEU A 343 2.24 -3.60 -7.49
N GLY A 344 3.40 -3.01 -7.23
CA GLY A 344 3.54 -1.93 -6.26
C GLY A 344 2.69 -0.72 -6.62
N LEU A 345 2.62 -0.35 -7.90
CA LEU A 345 1.80 0.78 -8.35
C LEU A 345 0.31 0.50 -8.13
N LEU A 346 -0.14 -0.73 -8.38
CA LEU A 346 -1.53 -1.13 -8.16
C LEU A 346 -1.88 -1.09 -6.67
N PHE A 347 -1.02 -1.63 -5.80
CA PHE A 347 -1.22 -1.60 -4.35
C PHE A 347 -1.17 -0.17 -3.80
N PHE A 348 -0.26 0.66 -4.31
CA PHE A 348 -0.15 2.07 -3.98
C PHE A 348 -1.44 2.84 -4.32
N ILE A 349 -2.01 2.61 -5.50
CA ILE A 349 -3.28 3.24 -5.91
C ILE A 349 -4.43 2.80 -5.00
N ILE A 350 -4.50 1.52 -4.62
CA ILE A 350 -5.54 0.99 -3.73
C ILE A 350 -5.43 1.63 -2.34
N ALA A 351 -4.24 1.64 -1.75
CA ALA A 351 -3.96 2.25 -0.47
C ALA A 351 -4.24 3.77 -0.49
N GLY A 352 -3.80 4.46 -1.54
CA GLY A 352 -4.08 5.88 -1.73
C GLY A 352 -5.59 6.17 -1.82
N ALA A 353 -6.36 5.32 -2.52
CA ALA A 353 -7.81 5.45 -2.59
C ALA A 353 -8.46 5.30 -1.19
N MET A 354 -8.02 4.32 -0.39
CA MET A 354 -8.52 4.15 0.98
C MET A 354 -8.27 5.40 1.84
N ILE A 355 -7.06 5.96 1.79
CA ILE A 355 -6.71 7.19 2.52
C ILE A 355 -7.57 8.37 2.05
N VAL A 356 -7.73 8.55 0.73
CA VAL A 356 -8.59 9.61 0.17
C VAL A 356 -10.03 9.49 0.69
N TYR A 357 -10.59 8.28 0.75
CA TYR A 357 -11.95 8.09 1.27
C TYR A 357 -12.07 8.40 2.77
N GLN A 358 -11.02 8.16 3.57
CA GLN A 358 -10.99 8.63 4.96
C GLN A 358 -11.05 10.16 5.06
N PHE A 359 -10.27 10.86 4.23
CA PHE A 359 -10.32 12.33 4.20
C PHE A 359 -11.65 12.86 3.67
N MET A 360 -12.24 12.22 2.66
CA MET A 360 -13.57 12.60 2.16
C MET A 360 -14.66 12.40 3.22
N PHE A 361 -14.56 11.36 4.04
CA PHE A 361 -15.46 11.14 5.18
C PHE A 361 -15.39 12.31 6.19
N VAL A 362 -14.17 12.66 6.60
CA VAL A 362 -13.90 13.81 7.50
C VAL A 362 -14.40 15.12 6.90
N LEU A 363 -14.07 15.40 5.65
CA LEU A 363 -14.45 16.63 4.96
C LEU A 363 -15.97 16.76 4.83
N THR A 364 -16.66 15.66 4.54
CA THR A 364 -18.12 15.64 4.39
C THR A 364 -18.83 15.91 5.71
N ALA A 365 -18.26 15.47 6.85
CA ALA A 365 -18.81 15.77 8.17
C ALA A 365 -18.92 17.28 8.43
N LEU A 366 -17.96 18.09 7.95
CA LEU A 366 -17.97 19.54 8.12
C LEU A 366 -19.16 20.22 7.40
N PHE A 367 -19.72 19.58 6.37
CA PHE A 367 -20.89 20.08 5.65
C PHE A 367 -22.23 19.74 6.33
N ALA A 368 -22.22 18.98 7.44
CA ALA A 368 -23.45 18.59 8.13
C ALA A 368 -24.34 19.80 8.51
N PRO A 369 -23.81 20.89 9.12
CA PRO A 369 -24.63 22.04 9.50
C PRO A 369 -25.44 22.64 8.34
N PHE A 370 -24.80 22.76 7.18
CA PHE A 370 -25.45 23.25 5.96
C PHE A 370 -26.50 22.26 5.44
N ALA A 371 -26.17 20.96 5.39
CA ALA A 371 -27.07 19.94 4.90
C ALA A 371 -28.37 19.85 5.72
N PHE A 372 -28.25 19.88 7.05
CA PHE A 372 -29.40 19.88 7.95
C PHE A 372 -30.20 21.18 7.88
N LEU A 373 -29.54 22.35 7.76
CA LEU A 373 -30.25 23.63 7.64
C LEU A 373 -31.13 23.66 6.38
N MET A 374 -30.56 23.26 5.24
CA MET A 374 -31.29 23.23 3.97
C MET A 374 -32.44 22.22 4.00
N ALA A 375 -32.27 21.09 4.67
CA ALA A 375 -33.29 20.05 4.77
C ALA A 375 -34.49 20.43 5.66
N LEU A 376 -34.42 21.53 6.42
CA LEU A 376 -35.57 22.06 7.17
C LEU A 376 -36.70 22.51 6.25
N TYR A 377 -36.37 23.00 5.06
CA TYR A 377 -37.38 23.25 4.04
C TYR A 377 -37.80 21.91 3.41
N PRO A 378 -39.06 21.47 3.55
CA PRO A 378 -39.45 20.09 3.19
C PRO A 378 -39.14 19.69 1.76
N ALA A 379 -39.22 20.63 0.81
CA ALA A 379 -38.92 20.36 -0.60
C ALA A 379 -37.42 20.05 -0.83
N TRP A 380 -36.54 20.42 0.10
CA TRP A 380 -35.09 20.19 0.06
C TRP A 380 -34.63 19.13 1.08
N SER A 381 -35.55 18.39 1.68
CA SER A 381 -35.24 17.30 2.63
C SER A 381 -34.27 16.25 2.08
N SER A 382 -34.25 16.05 0.76
CA SER A 382 -33.31 15.15 0.09
C SER A 382 -31.84 15.58 0.27
N VAL A 383 -31.56 16.85 0.59
CA VAL A 383 -30.19 17.36 0.81
C VAL A 383 -29.53 16.65 2.00
N ALA A 384 -30.20 16.57 3.15
CA ALA A 384 -29.66 15.86 4.32
C ALA A 384 -29.56 14.35 4.08
N VAL A 385 -30.54 13.75 3.41
CA VAL A 385 -30.50 12.33 3.05
C VAL A 385 -29.32 12.02 2.12
N ASN A 386 -29.11 12.83 1.10
CA ASN A 386 -28.02 12.66 0.15
C ASN A 386 -26.65 12.93 0.79
N TRP A 387 -26.57 13.93 1.67
CA TRP A 387 -25.39 14.18 2.49
C TRP A 387 -25.09 12.96 3.36
N PHE A 388 -26.08 12.42 4.07
CA PHE A 388 -25.89 11.25 4.95
C PHE A 388 -25.47 10.00 4.15
N LYS A 389 -26.09 9.76 2.99
CA LYS A 389 -25.69 8.69 2.06
C LYS A 389 -24.23 8.82 1.63
N ARG A 390 -23.76 10.04 1.33
CA ARG A 390 -22.35 10.28 0.97
C ARG A 390 -21.43 10.08 2.17
N PHE A 391 -21.81 10.63 3.32
CA PHE A 391 -21.08 10.49 4.58
C PHE A 391 -20.84 9.01 4.91
N VAL A 392 -21.90 8.20 5.02
CA VAL A 392 -21.75 6.75 5.27
C VAL A 392 -21.09 6.04 4.07
N GLY A 393 -21.40 6.48 2.85
CA GLY A 393 -20.88 5.89 1.61
C GLY A 393 -19.37 5.92 1.51
N TYR A 394 -18.70 6.98 1.96
CA TYR A 394 -17.22 7.04 1.95
C TYR A 394 -16.59 5.95 2.82
N GLN A 395 -17.17 5.71 4.00
CA GLN A 395 -16.67 4.67 4.90
C GLN A 395 -16.98 3.26 4.35
N LEU A 396 -18.15 3.07 3.75
CA LEU A 396 -18.49 1.81 3.07
C LEU A 396 -17.55 1.52 1.89
N ILE A 397 -17.19 2.52 1.10
CA ILE A 397 -16.24 2.33 -0.01
C ILE A 397 -14.84 1.96 0.53
N LYS A 398 -14.37 2.63 1.58
CA LYS A 398 -13.11 2.25 2.26
C LYS A 398 -13.15 0.78 2.70
N LEU A 399 -14.22 0.37 3.38
CA LEU A 399 -14.43 -1.01 3.81
C LEU A 399 -14.38 -2.00 2.64
N ILE A 400 -15.14 -1.72 1.58
CA ILE A 400 -15.20 -2.57 0.38
C ILE A 400 -13.81 -2.73 -0.27
N ILE A 401 -13.07 -1.63 -0.39
CA ILE A 401 -11.71 -1.66 -0.94
C ILE A 401 -10.78 -2.49 -0.02
N GLY A 402 -10.88 -2.31 1.29
CA GLY A 402 -10.08 -3.07 2.27
C GLY A 402 -10.33 -4.57 2.23
N ILE A 403 -11.60 -4.98 2.19
CA ILE A 403 -12.03 -6.37 2.02
C ILE A 403 -11.47 -6.95 0.72
N PHE A 404 -11.66 -6.23 -0.38
CA PHE A 404 -11.22 -6.67 -1.70
C PHE A 404 -9.71 -6.86 -1.77
N PHE A 405 -8.96 -5.91 -1.22
CA PHE A 405 -7.51 -5.98 -1.14
C PHE A 405 -7.03 -7.16 -0.28
N SER A 406 -7.69 -7.39 0.84
CA SER A 406 -7.38 -8.52 1.72
C SER A 406 -7.60 -9.86 1.02
N MET A 407 -8.73 -10.02 0.33
CA MET A 407 -9.02 -11.20 -0.47
C MET A 407 -8.00 -11.40 -1.59
N LEU A 408 -7.60 -10.32 -2.26
CA LEU A 408 -6.56 -10.35 -3.29
C LEU A 408 -5.23 -10.88 -2.75
N LEU A 409 -4.80 -10.44 -1.57
CA LEU A 409 -3.58 -10.93 -0.93
C LEU A 409 -3.69 -12.39 -0.53
N THR A 410 -4.85 -12.83 -0.02
CA THR A 410 -5.08 -14.24 0.33
C THR A 410 -5.01 -15.15 -0.90
N ILE A 411 -5.68 -14.78 -2.01
CA ILE A 411 -5.63 -15.56 -3.25
C ILE A 411 -4.21 -15.58 -3.83
N SER A 412 -3.50 -14.46 -3.76
CA SER A 412 -2.10 -14.38 -4.16
C SER A 412 -1.23 -15.39 -3.41
N GLN A 413 -1.38 -15.49 -2.08
CA GLN A 413 -0.61 -16.43 -1.28
C GLN A 413 -0.95 -17.89 -1.63
N PHE A 414 -2.22 -18.17 -1.86
CA PHE A 414 -2.67 -19.48 -2.32
C PHE A 414 -2.03 -19.87 -3.66
N LEU A 415 -1.97 -18.94 -4.61
CA LEU A 415 -1.31 -19.14 -5.89
C LEU A 415 0.19 -19.48 -5.71
N TYR A 416 0.88 -18.79 -4.81
CA TYR A 416 2.28 -19.09 -4.48
C TYR A 416 2.46 -20.49 -3.88
N GLN A 417 1.50 -20.98 -3.07
CA GLN A 417 1.54 -22.32 -2.50
C GLN A 417 1.24 -23.42 -3.53
N MET A 418 0.27 -23.19 -4.42
CA MET A 418 -0.10 -24.13 -5.48
C MET A 418 0.93 -24.23 -6.59
N SER A 419 1.62 -23.12 -6.88
CA SER A 419 2.64 -23.00 -7.91
C SER A 419 3.98 -22.59 -7.31
N PRO A 420 4.61 -23.47 -6.49
CA PRO A 420 5.88 -23.15 -5.85
C PRO A 420 6.93 -22.86 -6.92
N PRO A 421 7.70 -21.76 -6.79
CA PRO A 421 8.75 -21.44 -7.76
C PRO A 421 9.75 -22.58 -7.99
N GLN A 422 9.96 -23.47 -7.01
CA GLN A 422 10.78 -24.68 -7.17
C GLN A 422 10.25 -25.65 -8.23
N LYS A 423 8.92 -25.77 -8.36
CA LYS A 423 8.28 -26.77 -9.21
C LYS A 423 7.99 -26.23 -10.61
N VAL A 424 7.52 -24.98 -10.69
CA VAL A 424 7.04 -24.38 -11.96
C VAL A 424 7.94 -23.27 -12.51
N GLY A 425 8.97 -22.89 -11.75
CA GLY A 425 9.84 -21.77 -12.08
C GLY A 425 9.28 -20.43 -11.63
N TYR A 426 10.15 -19.57 -11.11
CA TYR A 426 9.75 -18.29 -10.52
C TYR A 426 9.15 -17.28 -11.50
N VAL A 427 9.64 -17.27 -12.74
CA VAL A 427 9.09 -16.41 -13.80
C VAL A 427 7.60 -16.70 -13.99
N TRP A 428 7.22 -17.98 -13.96
CA TRP A 428 5.83 -18.40 -14.07
C TRP A 428 5.01 -17.97 -12.86
N THR A 429 5.54 -18.17 -11.64
CA THR A 429 4.86 -17.75 -10.41
C THR A 429 4.59 -16.24 -10.38
N ILE A 430 5.59 -15.42 -10.72
CA ILE A 430 5.41 -13.95 -10.83
C ILE A 430 4.43 -13.59 -11.95
N ALA A 431 4.50 -14.24 -13.11
CA ALA A 431 3.60 -13.95 -14.22
C ALA A 431 2.14 -14.25 -13.85
N MET A 432 1.87 -15.40 -13.21
CA MET A 432 0.54 -15.75 -12.71
C MET A 432 0.08 -14.76 -11.63
N GLN A 433 0.97 -14.37 -10.72
CA GLN A 433 0.69 -13.38 -9.69
C GLN A 433 0.28 -12.03 -10.31
N LEU A 434 1.00 -11.59 -11.34
CA LEU A 434 0.71 -10.35 -12.06
C LEU A 434 -0.62 -10.46 -12.80
N ILE A 435 -0.88 -11.56 -13.51
CA ILE A 435 -2.15 -11.82 -14.21
C ILE A 435 -3.31 -11.81 -13.22
N LEU A 436 -3.15 -12.41 -12.04
CA LEU A 436 -4.18 -12.46 -11.02
C LEU A 436 -4.49 -11.07 -10.49
N VAL A 437 -3.48 -10.31 -10.06
CA VAL A 437 -3.66 -8.97 -9.51
C VAL A 437 -4.24 -8.01 -10.55
N VAL A 438 -3.69 -8.02 -11.76
CA VAL A 438 -4.18 -7.19 -12.87
C VAL A 438 -5.60 -7.60 -13.28
N GLY A 439 -5.87 -8.90 -13.37
CA GLY A 439 -7.19 -9.43 -13.75
C GLY A 439 -8.27 -9.06 -12.73
N VAL A 440 -7.98 -9.21 -11.44
CA VAL A 440 -8.89 -8.84 -10.35
C VAL A 440 -9.17 -7.32 -10.37
N ILE A 441 -8.14 -6.48 -10.55
CA ILE A 441 -8.31 -5.03 -10.64
C ILE A 441 -9.06 -4.63 -11.93
N TRP A 442 -8.81 -5.31 -13.05
CA TRP A 442 -9.53 -5.07 -14.30
C TRP A 442 -11.01 -5.40 -14.15
N LYS A 443 -11.34 -6.51 -13.48
CA LYS A 443 -12.71 -6.97 -13.21
C LYS A 443 -13.36 -6.38 -11.94
N ARG A 444 -12.71 -5.42 -11.28
CA ARG A 444 -13.20 -4.79 -10.04
C ARG A 444 -14.65 -4.29 -10.12
N ASN A 445 -15.08 -3.77 -11.27
CA ASN A 445 -16.45 -3.24 -11.42
C ASN A 445 -17.51 -4.34 -11.35
N GLU A 446 -17.23 -5.51 -11.91
CA GLU A 446 -18.09 -6.69 -11.86
C GLU A 446 -18.11 -7.25 -10.42
N LEU A 447 -16.95 -7.33 -9.77
CA LEU A 447 -16.83 -7.78 -8.38
C LEU A 447 -17.55 -6.83 -7.41
N PHE A 448 -17.41 -5.52 -7.61
CA PHE A 448 -18.14 -4.51 -6.84
C PHE A 448 -19.64 -4.52 -7.13
N SER A 449 -20.10 -5.05 -8.27
CA SER A 449 -21.54 -5.13 -8.58
C SER A 449 -22.27 -6.22 -7.79
N ILE A 450 -21.57 -7.28 -7.39
CA ILE A 450 -22.13 -8.37 -6.56
C ILE A 450 -22.50 -7.85 -5.16
N MET A 451 -21.69 -6.93 -4.62
CA MET A 451 -21.95 -6.27 -3.34
C MET A 451 -23.00 -5.14 -3.42
N LYS A 452 -23.53 -4.82 -4.60
CA LYS A 452 -24.55 -3.76 -4.79
C LYS A 452 -25.99 -4.26 -4.58
N VAL A 453 -26.21 -5.53 -4.27
CA VAL A 453 -27.56 -6.08 -4.05
C VAL A 453 -27.81 -6.21 -2.53
N PRO A 454 -28.74 -5.45 -1.89
CA PRO A 454 -29.60 -4.37 -2.38
C PRO A 454 -29.29 -3.03 -1.68
N VAL A 455 -28.28 -2.30 -2.16
CA VAL A 455 -28.26 -0.84 -1.98
C VAL A 455 -29.04 -0.26 -3.16
N GLY A 456 -30.37 -0.21 -2.98
CA GLY A 456 -31.34 0.07 -4.03
C GLY A 456 -30.94 1.25 -4.91
N LYS A 457 -31.11 1.06 -6.24
CA LYS A 457 -30.98 2.04 -7.33
C LYS A 457 -30.65 3.46 -6.85
N VAL A 458 -29.38 3.69 -6.51
CA VAL A 458 -28.87 5.05 -6.44
C VAL A 458 -28.31 5.34 -7.81
N GLU A 459 -29.21 5.76 -8.70
CA GLU A 459 -28.83 6.46 -9.91
C GLU A 459 -27.97 7.65 -9.47
N ASN A 460 -26.68 7.64 -9.86
CA ASN A 460 -25.63 8.63 -9.61
C ASN A 460 -24.63 8.41 -8.44
N PHE A 461 -24.46 7.20 -7.89
CA PHE A 461 -23.18 6.85 -7.22
C PHE A 461 -22.15 6.32 -8.22
N THR A 462 -21.73 7.16 -9.15
CA THR A 462 -20.45 6.99 -9.83
C THR A 462 -19.35 7.48 -8.89
N GLY A 463 -18.98 6.64 -7.93
CA GLY A 463 -17.60 6.60 -7.43
C GLY A 463 -16.68 6.08 -8.53
N GLU A 464 -16.69 6.72 -9.70
CA GLU A 464 -15.60 6.57 -10.64
C GLU A 464 -14.39 7.16 -9.92
N LEU A 465 -13.51 6.29 -9.43
CA LEU A 465 -12.08 6.59 -9.45
C LEU A 465 -11.81 7.10 -10.86
N ASN A 466 -11.76 8.43 -11.04
CA ASN A 466 -11.50 9.06 -12.33
C ASN A 466 -10.01 8.89 -12.66
N ILE A 467 -9.61 7.64 -12.87
CA ILE A 467 -8.37 7.23 -13.53
C ILE A 467 -8.67 7.10 -15.04
N LYS A 468 -9.55 7.95 -15.61
CA LYS A 468 -9.62 8.10 -17.08
C LYS A 468 -8.43 8.88 -17.63
N MET A 469 -7.65 9.54 -16.77
CA MET A 469 -6.50 10.36 -17.14
C MET A 469 -5.27 9.65 -17.76
N PRO A 470 -5.12 8.31 -17.78
CA PRO A 470 -4.14 7.64 -18.65
C PRO A 470 -4.77 6.98 -19.89
N MET A 471 -5.97 6.42 -19.78
CA MET A 471 -6.57 5.61 -20.86
C MET A 471 -7.14 6.48 -21.99
N ASP A 472 -7.64 7.67 -21.68
CA ASP A 472 -8.04 8.65 -22.70
C ASP A 472 -6.83 9.25 -23.42
N TYR A 473 -5.67 9.36 -22.76
CA TYR A 473 -4.41 9.73 -23.41
C TYR A 473 -3.96 8.65 -24.40
N VAL A 474 -4.03 7.38 -24.01
CA VAL A 474 -3.69 6.26 -24.91
C VAL A 474 -4.65 6.20 -26.10
N ASN A 475 -5.96 6.36 -25.89
CA ASN A 475 -6.94 6.41 -26.98
C ASN A 475 -6.75 7.63 -27.90
N LYS A 476 -6.37 8.79 -27.36
CA LYS A 476 -6.08 10.00 -28.14
C LYS A 476 -4.76 9.87 -28.94
N TYR A 477 -3.79 9.10 -28.44
CA TYR A 477 -2.56 8.80 -29.19
C TYR A 477 -2.76 7.69 -30.24
N THR A 478 -3.53 6.64 -29.95
CA THR A 478 -3.80 5.56 -30.90
C THR A 478 -4.72 6.00 -32.04
N THR A 479 -5.71 6.86 -31.78
CA THR A 479 -6.55 7.46 -32.83
C THR A 479 -5.77 8.44 -33.72
N ASN A 480 -4.84 9.21 -33.16
CA ASN A 480 -3.93 10.06 -33.94
C ASN A 480 -2.89 9.28 -34.75
N LEU A 481 -2.45 8.12 -34.28
CA LEU A 481 -1.61 7.20 -35.05
C LEU A 481 -2.40 6.54 -36.17
N ARG A 482 -3.64 6.10 -35.93
CA ARG A 482 -4.51 5.50 -36.95
C ARG A 482 -4.89 6.50 -38.05
N SER A 483 -5.09 7.78 -37.71
CA SER A 483 -5.37 8.85 -38.68
C SER A 483 -4.14 9.30 -39.46
N LYS A 484 -2.92 9.18 -38.89
CA LYS A 484 -1.66 9.41 -39.61
C LYS A 484 -1.24 8.24 -40.51
N VAL A 485 -1.45 7.00 -40.06
CA VAL A 485 -1.18 5.80 -40.87
C VAL A 485 -2.18 5.66 -42.02
N GLY A 486 -3.44 6.04 -41.81
CA GLY A 486 -4.46 6.07 -42.88
C GLY A 486 -4.25 7.14 -43.96
N LYS A 487 -3.33 8.10 -43.75
CA LYS A 487 -2.98 9.14 -44.75
C LYS A 487 -1.75 8.79 -45.60
N ILE A 488 -1.10 7.66 -45.35
CA ILE A 488 -0.02 7.17 -46.22
C ILE A 488 -0.67 6.41 -47.37
N LYS A 489 -1.04 7.14 -48.43
CA LYS A 489 -1.30 6.53 -49.73
C LYS A 489 0.01 5.91 -50.23
N PHE A 490 0.07 4.58 -50.29
CA PHE A 490 1.01 3.90 -51.17
C PHE A 490 0.73 4.38 -52.59
N ARG A 491 1.62 5.19 -53.16
CA ARG A 491 1.72 5.36 -54.61
C ARG A 491 2.15 3.99 -55.14
N ARG A 492 1.33 3.41 -56.01
CA ARG A 492 1.70 2.26 -56.85
C ARG A 492 2.93 2.60 -57.68
#